data_AF-A0A438N328-F1
#
_entry.id   AF-A0A438N328-F1
#
_cell.length_a   1.000
_cell.length_b   1.000
_cell.length_c   1.000
_cell.angle_alpha   90.00
_cell.angle_beta   90.00
_cell.angle_gamma   90.00
#
_symmetry.space_group_name_H-M   'P 1'
#
loop_
_entity.id
_entity.type
_entity.pdbx_description
1 polymer ?
#
loop_
_entity_poly.entity_id
_entity_poly.type
_entity_poly.pdbx_seq_one_letter_code
_entity_poly.pdbx_strand_id
1 'polypeptide(L)'
;MVSTRHHPRPFPEPTTPTPNRATNGTASPNSSLTKMNGTTDPRKGRADKTSSVGEGNGFIHTITPLTMIWLSVSVPLVIWDTCYIFLRPHTMPGGRLHYPVWKPYALYGTIDYIYGWPAWNGHNGFTAAQGALNAVETSMYIYYLVVIFQTSAKGLYTFSDFHTLAHGSRHTRLRAPGMAKAVVILFSATVMTLSKTVLYWLNEYYSGFANIGHNSAWNLGWLWILPNGLWLVFPTVLVYLLGCEIINGLDGSPHEKQD
;
A
#
# COMPACT_ATOMS: atom_id res chain seq x y z
N MET A 1 -45.48 -34.24 -5.70
CA MET A 1 -45.63 -32.94 -5.01
C MET A 1 -45.29 -33.13 -3.54
N VAL A 2 -44.09 -32.77 -3.11
CA VAL A 2 -43.79 -32.57 -1.67
C VAL A 2 -42.83 -31.39 -1.59
N SER A 3 -43.33 -30.33 -0.98
CA SER A 3 -42.68 -29.03 -0.80
C SER A 3 -42.19 -28.94 0.63
N THR A 4 -40.89 -28.76 0.84
CA THR A 4 -40.34 -28.37 2.15
C THR A 4 -39.13 -27.44 1.94
N ARG A 5 -39.39 -26.17 1.66
CA ARG A 5 -38.41 -25.10 1.88
C ARG A 5 -38.78 -24.37 3.16
N HIS A 6 -38.10 -24.71 4.25
CA HIS A 6 -38.10 -23.88 5.45
C HIS A 6 -37.21 -22.66 5.19
N HIS A 7 -37.82 -21.47 5.17
CA HIS A 7 -37.09 -20.21 5.21
C HIS A 7 -36.52 -19.98 6.63
N PRO A 8 -35.27 -19.50 6.77
CA PRO A 8 -34.73 -19.07 8.06
C PRO A 8 -35.50 -17.86 8.60
N ARG A 9 -35.72 -17.81 9.92
CA ARG A 9 -36.34 -16.66 10.59
C ARG A 9 -35.44 -15.42 10.47
N PRO A 10 -35.99 -14.23 10.19
CA PRO A 10 -35.21 -13.00 10.21
C PRO A 10 -34.72 -12.66 11.63
N PHE A 11 -33.51 -12.12 11.71
CA PHE A 11 -32.89 -11.67 12.96
C PHE A 11 -33.65 -10.46 13.55
N PRO A 12 -33.73 -10.32 14.88
CA PRO A 12 -34.31 -9.15 15.51
C PRO A 12 -33.44 -7.90 15.27
N GLU A 13 -34.08 -6.76 15.05
CA GLU A 13 -33.40 -5.47 14.82
C GLU A 13 -32.71 -4.95 16.09
N PRO A 14 -31.54 -4.29 15.97
CA PRO A 14 -30.87 -3.69 17.11
C PRO A 14 -31.60 -2.45 17.63
N THR A 15 -31.88 -2.41 18.93
CA THR A 15 -32.39 -1.22 19.63
C THR A 15 -31.35 -0.09 19.61
N THR A 16 -31.71 1.02 18.98
CA THR A 16 -30.93 2.27 18.96
C THR A 16 -31.22 3.08 20.24
N PRO A 17 -30.24 3.47 21.05
CA PRO A 17 -30.46 4.41 22.15
C PRO A 17 -30.46 5.87 21.64
N THR A 18 -31.53 6.59 21.98
CA THR A 18 -31.73 8.04 21.78
C THR A 18 -30.73 8.89 22.57
N PRO A 19 -30.35 10.08 22.07
CA PRO A 19 -29.32 10.93 22.68
C PRO A 19 -29.92 11.84 23.76
N ASN A 20 -29.34 11.82 24.97
CA ASN A 20 -29.67 12.80 26.00
C ASN A 20 -28.81 14.07 25.88
N ARG A 21 -29.53 15.19 25.83
CA ARG A 21 -29.08 16.57 25.68
C ARG A 21 -28.75 17.19 27.04
N ALA A 22 -27.58 17.83 27.09
CA ALA A 22 -27.12 18.99 27.86
C ALA A 22 -27.77 19.36 29.21
N THR A 23 -26.92 19.63 30.20
CA THR A 23 -27.15 20.68 31.21
C THR A 23 -25.93 21.60 31.32
N ASN A 24 -26.20 22.89 31.17
CA ASN A 24 -25.27 24.02 31.35
C ASN A 24 -25.12 24.33 32.85
N GLY A 25 -23.91 24.76 33.25
CA GLY A 25 -23.63 25.36 34.55
C GLY A 25 -22.60 26.50 34.44
N THR A 26 -23.11 27.73 34.40
CA THR A 26 -22.51 29.03 34.78
C THR A 26 -22.10 29.01 36.28
N ALA A 27 -21.18 29.79 36.87
CA ALA A 27 -20.44 31.01 36.54
C ALA A 27 -19.20 31.20 37.48
N SER A 28 -18.31 32.12 37.04
CA SER A 28 -17.22 32.95 37.64
C SER A 28 -17.26 33.38 39.14
N PRO A 29 -16.32 34.22 39.68
CA PRO A 29 -14.99 34.72 39.21
C PRO A 29 -13.88 34.72 40.31
N ASN A 30 -12.62 35.08 39.96
CA ASN A 30 -11.88 36.11 40.70
C ASN A 30 -10.59 36.58 40.01
N SER A 31 -10.42 37.90 40.03
CA SER A 31 -9.31 38.71 39.54
C SER A 31 -8.16 38.80 40.55
N SER A 32 -6.93 39.02 40.08
CA SER A 32 -6.11 40.17 40.53
C SER A 32 -4.80 40.32 39.76
N LEU A 33 -4.62 41.55 39.27
CA LEU A 33 -3.40 42.16 38.74
C LEU A 33 -2.36 42.37 39.86
N THR A 34 -1.05 42.23 39.57
CA THR A 34 -0.05 43.20 40.08
C THR A 34 1.19 43.29 39.17
N LYS A 35 1.49 44.55 38.81
CA LYS A 35 2.75 45.16 38.30
C LYS A 35 3.92 44.90 39.29
N MET A 36 5.24 45.04 39.01
CA MET A 36 5.99 46.07 38.28
C MET A 36 7.51 45.73 38.24
N ASN A 37 8.19 46.19 37.17
CA ASN A 37 9.54 46.81 37.06
C ASN A 37 10.89 46.15 37.44
N GLY A 38 11.85 46.38 36.52
CA GLY A 38 13.32 46.48 36.70
C GLY A 38 14.07 45.40 35.90
N THR A 39 15.10 45.62 35.10
CA THR A 39 15.96 46.76 34.74
C THR A 39 16.78 46.33 33.52
N THR A 40 17.30 47.31 32.79
CA THR A 40 18.11 47.25 31.57
C THR A 40 19.44 46.49 31.69
N ASP A 41 19.78 45.67 30.68
CA ASP A 41 21.17 45.39 30.28
C ASP A 41 21.25 44.99 28.78
N PRO A 42 21.97 45.73 27.90
CA PRO A 42 22.09 45.39 26.49
C PRO A 42 23.48 44.81 26.19
N ARG A 43 23.69 43.51 26.39
CA ARG A 43 24.83 42.79 25.80
C ARG A 43 24.64 41.28 25.81
N LYS A 44 24.13 40.72 24.71
CA LYS A 44 24.53 39.36 24.30
C LYS A 44 24.31 39.15 22.80
N GLY A 45 25.26 38.40 22.24
CA GLY A 45 25.55 38.34 20.82
C GLY A 45 24.35 37.96 19.96
N ARG A 46 24.38 38.53 18.75
CA ARG A 46 23.60 38.10 17.59
C ARG A 46 24.04 36.68 17.25
N ALA A 47 23.44 35.71 17.94
CA ALA A 47 23.47 34.31 17.53
C ALA A 47 22.73 34.23 16.19
N ASP A 48 23.42 33.70 15.20
CA ASP A 48 22.81 33.30 13.94
C ASP A 48 21.54 32.52 14.22
N LYS A 49 20.44 32.93 13.58
CA LYS A 49 19.25 32.09 13.41
C LYS A 49 19.61 30.96 12.45
N THR A 50 20.49 30.07 12.88
CA THR A 50 20.44 28.69 12.43
C THR A 50 19.09 28.20 12.93
N SER A 51 18.13 28.07 12.01
CA SER A 51 16.87 27.40 12.26
C SER A 51 17.18 26.06 12.91
N SER A 52 17.06 26.00 14.23
CA SER A 52 16.99 24.77 14.99
C SER A 52 15.80 24.02 14.39
N VAL A 53 16.10 23.04 13.53
CA VAL A 53 15.16 21.98 13.21
C VAL A 53 14.78 21.44 14.58
N GLY A 54 13.58 21.80 15.05
CA GLY A 54 13.11 21.36 16.36
C GLY A 54 13.31 19.85 16.44
N GLU A 55 13.74 19.38 17.61
CA GLU A 55 13.60 17.98 18.01
C GLU A 55 12.12 17.61 17.87
N GLY A 56 11.73 17.23 16.66
CA GLY A 56 10.35 17.20 16.25
C GLY A 56 9.80 15.81 16.48
N ASN A 57 8.75 15.68 17.27
CA ASN A 57 7.87 14.50 17.27
C ASN A 57 7.55 14.10 15.82
N GLY A 58 7.93 12.89 15.40
CA GLY A 58 7.64 12.40 14.05
C GLY A 58 8.12 10.97 13.80
N PHE A 59 7.33 10.20 13.06
CA PHE A 59 7.72 8.85 12.65
C PHE A 59 8.94 8.92 11.72
N ILE A 60 9.96 8.10 12.01
CA ILE A 60 11.14 7.95 11.15
C ILE A 60 10.87 6.79 10.21
N HIS A 61 11.01 7.03 8.91
CA HIS A 61 10.85 6.03 7.87
C HIS A 61 12.14 5.83 7.09
N THR A 62 12.44 4.59 6.76
CA THR A 62 13.60 4.18 5.99
C THR A 62 13.15 3.83 4.57
N ILE A 63 13.44 4.72 3.62
CA ILE A 63 13.04 4.52 2.22
C ILE A 63 14.06 3.60 1.55
N THR A 64 13.77 2.31 1.51
CA THR A 64 14.73 1.31 1.04
C THR A 64 14.82 1.30 -0.50
N PRO A 65 16.00 1.07 -1.09
CA PRO A 65 16.14 0.89 -2.53
C PRO A 65 15.26 -0.24 -3.08
N LEU A 66 15.08 -1.31 -2.30
CA LEU A 66 14.14 -2.38 -2.63
C LEU A 66 12.71 -1.87 -2.84
N THR A 67 12.21 -1.04 -1.92
CA THR A 67 10.87 -0.43 -2.04
C THR A 67 10.78 0.43 -3.30
N MET A 68 11.81 1.25 -3.56
CA MET A 68 11.81 2.16 -4.71
C MET A 68 11.89 1.42 -6.05
N ILE A 69 12.72 0.37 -6.14
CA ILE A 69 12.79 -0.50 -7.32
C ILE A 69 11.47 -1.22 -7.52
N TRP A 70 10.90 -1.81 -6.46
CA TRP A 70 9.61 -2.48 -6.51
C TRP A 70 8.53 -1.54 -7.07
N LEU A 71 8.38 -0.35 -6.49
CA LEU A 71 7.36 0.61 -6.93
C LEU A 71 7.61 1.14 -8.34
N SER A 72 8.86 1.31 -8.74
CA SER A 72 9.22 1.75 -10.10
C SER A 72 8.83 0.72 -11.16
N VAL A 73 8.85 -0.56 -10.81
CA VAL A 73 8.47 -1.66 -11.70
C VAL A 73 6.98 -1.97 -11.60
N SER A 74 6.45 -2.09 -10.38
CA SER A 74 5.07 -2.53 -10.13
C SER A 74 4.06 -1.49 -10.56
N VAL A 75 4.25 -0.20 -10.25
CA VAL A 75 3.24 0.83 -10.56
C VAL A 75 2.96 0.91 -12.08
N PRO A 76 3.95 1.03 -12.97
CA PRO A 76 3.68 1.03 -14.41
C PRO A 76 3.06 -0.28 -14.92
N LEU A 77 3.56 -1.43 -14.46
CA LEU A 77 3.06 -2.74 -14.90
C LEU A 77 1.62 -3.01 -14.43
N VAL A 78 1.26 -2.62 -13.22
CA VAL A 78 -0.08 -2.82 -12.68
C VAL A 78 -1.07 -1.83 -13.27
N ILE A 79 -0.66 -0.60 -13.60
CA ILE A 79 -1.48 0.33 -14.40
C ILE A 79 -1.76 -0.28 -15.77
N TRP A 80 -0.72 -0.76 -16.44
CA TRP A 80 -0.81 -1.43 -17.74
C TRP A 80 -1.81 -2.59 -17.71
N ASP A 81 -1.68 -3.45 -16.71
CA ASP A 81 -2.56 -4.58 -16.48
C ASP A 81 -4.01 -4.16 -16.19
N THR A 82 -4.20 -3.23 -15.26
CA THR A 82 -5.53 -2.71 -14.89
C THR A 82 -6.26 -2.13 -16.10
N CYS A 83 -5.55 -1.35 -16.93
CA CYS A 83 -6.10 -0.82 -18.17
C CYS A 83 -6.42 -1.93 -19.18
N TYR A 84 -5.61 -2.99 -19.28
CA TYR A 84 -5.95 -4.16 -20.08
C TYR A 84 -7.26 -4.79 -19.61
N ILE A 85 -7.44 -5.02 -18.30
CA ILE A 85 -8.65 -5.62 -17.71
C ILE A 85 -9.90 -4.78 -17.94
N PHE A 86 -9.86 -3.49 -17.59
CA PHE A 86 -11.06 -2.63 -17.57
C PHE A 86 -11.58 -2.28 -18.96
N LEU A 87 -10.70 -2.25 -19.94
CA LEU A 87 -11.07 -1.91 -21.31
C LEU A 87 -11.34 -3.15 -22.17
N ARG A 88 -11.45 -4.34 -21.57
CA ARG A 88 -11.90 -5.55 -22.30
C ARG A 88 -13.34 -5.34 -22.80
N PRO A 89 -13.67 -5.79 -24.03
CA PRO A 89 -12.85 -6.61 -24.91
C PRO A 89 -12.00 -5.79 -25.91
N HIS A 90 -12.04 -4.45 -25.88
CA HIS A 90 -11.30 -3.61 -26.84
C HIS A 90 -9.79 -3.81 -26.78
N THR A 91 -9.30 -4.24 -25.63
CA THR A 91 -7.91 -4.54 -25.32
C THR A 91 -7.48 -5.96 -25.65
N MET A 92 -8.43 -6.89 -25.83
CA MET A 92 -8.18 -8.31 -26.12
C MET A 92 -7.85 -8.52 -27.61
N PRO A 93 -7.26 -9.67 -28.00
CA PRO A 93 -6.96 -9.96 -29.40
C PRO A 93 -8.17 -9.79 -30.33
N GLY A 94 -8.04 -8.95 -31.36
CA GLY A 94 -9.12 -8.55 -32.26
C GLY A 94 -9.84 -7.25 -31.87
N GLY A 95 -9.57 -6.70 -30.68
CA GLY A 95 -10.09 -5.42 -30.22
C GLY A 95 -9.34 -4.20 -30.79
N ARG A 96 -10.02 -3.05 -30.81
CA ARG A 96 -9.50 -1.80 -31.41
C ARG A 96 -8.28 -1.21 -30.69
N LEU A 97 -8.12 -1.47 -29.40
CA LEU A 97 -7.03 -0.95 -28.56
C LEU A 97 -5.91 -1.98 -28.33
N HIS A 98 -6.06 -3.20 -28.86
CA HIS A 98 -5.13 -4.28 -28.60
C HIS A 98 -3.72 -4.01 -29.15
N TYR A 99 -3.63 -3.47 -30.37
CA TYR A 99 -2.36 -3.12 -31.00
C TYR A 99 -2.10 -1.60 -30.90
N PRO A 100 -0.85 -1.17 -30.69
CA PRO A 100 0.35 -1.98 -30.46
C PRO A 100 0.54 -2.40 -29.01
N VAL A 101 -0.16 -1.74 -28.09
CA VAL A 101 0.30 -1.65 -26.72
C VAL A 101 0.06 -2.96 -25.97
N TRP A 102 -1.10 -3.59 -26.13
CA TRP A 102 -1.50 -4.80 -25.38
C TRP A 102 -1.28 -6.09 -26.15
N LYS A 103 -0.53 -6.04 -27.27
CA LYS A 103 -0.15 -7.20 -28.07
C LYS A 103 0.41 -8.38 -27.24
N PRO A 104 1.24 -8.17 -26.19
CA PRO A 104 1.74 -9.29 -25.38
C PRO A 104 0.65 -10.13 -24.72
N TYR A 105 -0.52 -9.54 -24.42
CA TYR A 105 -1.65 -10.27 -23.84
C TYR A 105 -2.28 -11.29 -24.80
N ALA A 106 -2.00 -11.21 -26.11
CA ALA A 106 -2.38 -12.28 -27.03
C ALA A 106 -1.69 -13.59 -26.71
N LEU A 107 -0.39 -13.55 -26.38
CA LEU A 107 0.33 -14.72 -25.91
C LEU A 107 -0.08 -15.05 -24.47
N TYR A 108 -0.07 -14.06 -23.58
CA TYR A 108 -0.33 -14.31 -22.16
C TYR A 108 -1.73 -14.91 -21.90
N GLY A 109 -2.76 -14.45 -22.61
CA GLY A 109 -4.11 -15.03 -22.51
C GLY A 109 -4.24 -16.45 -23.07
N THR A 110 -3.23 -16.98 -23.76
CA THR A 110 -3.15 -18.41 -24.12
C THR A 110 -2.42 -19.25 -23.08
N ILE A 111 -1.59 -18.62 -22.25
CA ILE A 111 -0.94 -19.28 -21.12
C ILE A 111 -1.89 -19.33 -19.94
N ASP A 112 -2.52 -18.20 -19.62
CA ASP A 112 -3.48 -18.12 -18.54
C ASP A 112 -4.83 -17.68 -19.08
N TYR A 113 -5.77 -18.61 -19.10
CA TYR A 113 -7.12 -18.38 -19.59
C TYR A 113 -7.92 -17.37 -18.78
N ILE A 114 -7.52 -17.03 -17.54
CA ILE A 114 -8.13 -15.94 -16.75
C ILE A 114 -7.90 -14.58 -17.44
N TYR A 115 -6.86 -14.46 -18.27
CA TYR A 115 -6.58 -13.27 -19.07
C TYR A 115 -7.15 -13.31 -20.50
N GLY A 116 -7.66 -14.46 -20.93
CA GLY A 116 -8.07 -14.72 -22.30
C GLY A 116 -9.58 -14.73 -22.54
N TRP A 117 -9.94 -15.10 -23.79
CA TRP A 117 -11.33 -15.28 -24.21
C TRP A 117 -12.11 -16.32 -23.41
N PRO A 118 -11.53 -17.44 -22.91
CA PRO A 118 -12.29 -18.40 -22.11
C PRO A 118 -12.91 -17.78 -20.85
N ALA A 119 -12.15 -17.00 -20.06
CA ALA A 119 -12.69 -16.34 -18.88
C ALA A 119 -13.68 -15.22 -19.21
N TRP A 120 -13.44 -14.46 -20.28
CA TRP A 120 -14.36 -13.42 -20.74
C TRP A 120 -15.72 -14.00 -21.16
N ASN A 121 -15.70 -15.01 -22.04
CA ASN A 121 -16.92 -15.66 -22.53
C ASN A 121 -17.64 -16.46 -21.43
N GLY A 122 -16.89 -17.01 -20.48
CA GLY A 122 -17.43 -17.70 -19.30
C GLY A 122 -17.95 -16.76 -18.22
N HIS A 123 -17.93 -15.44 -18.43
CA HIS A 123 -18.30 -14.42 -17.44
C HIS A 123 -17.61 -14.60 -16.08
N ASN A 124 -16.34 -15.04 -16.10
CA ASN A 124 -15.57 -15.22 -14.89
C ASN A 124 -15.11 -13.84 -14.36
N GLY A 125 -15.71 -13.41 -13.25
CA GLY A 125 -15.43 -12.12 -12.63
C GLY A 125 -14.10 -12.03 -11.87
N PHE A 126 -13.37 -13.13 -11.68
CA PHE A 126 -12.19 -13.17 -10.83
C PHE A 126 -11.11 -12.17 -11.28
N THR A 127 -10.72 -12.20 -12.56
CA THR A 127 -9.69 -11.28 -13.11
C THR A 127 -10.11 -9.82 -13.02
N ALA A 128 -11.40 -9.53 -13.24
CA ALA A 128 -11.93 -8.18 -13.13
C ALA A 128 -11.88 -7.67 -11.68
N ALA A 129 -12.21 -8.53 -10.71
CA ALA A 129 -12.09 -8.22 -9.29
C ALA A 129 -10.63 -7.98 -8.86
N GLN A 130 -9.70 -8.80 -9.36
CA GLN A 130 -8.25 -8.58 -9.17
C GLN A 130 -7.83 -7.22 -9.75
N GLY A 131 -8.26 -6.89 -10.98
CA GLY A 131 -8.01 -5.59 -11.62
C GLY A 131 -8.57 -4.40 -10.82
N ALA A 132 -9.74 -4.55 -10.19
CA ALA A 132 -10.30 -3.50 -9.33
C ALA A 132 -9.43 -3.24 -8.09
N LEU A 133 -8.94 -4.28 -7.44
CA LEU A 133 -8.01 -4.11 -6.32
C LEU A 133 -6.63 -3.64 -6.78
N ASN A 134 -6.19 -3.97 -7.99
CA ASN A 134 -4.98 -3.40 -8.60
C ASN A 134 -5.08 -1.87 -8.74
N ALA A 135 -6.25 -1.34 -9.14
CA ALA A 135 -6.48 0.10 -9.20
C ALA A 135 -6.33 0.78 -7.83
N VAL A 136 -6.90 0.17 -6.78
CA VAL A 136 -6.81 0.67 -5.40
C VAL A 136 -5.38 0.62 -4.88
N GLU A 137 -4.72 -0.53 -5.01
CA GLU A 137 -3.32 -0.72 -4.63
C GLU A 137 -2.40 0.30 -5.32
N THR A 138 -2.53 0.44 -6.63
CA THR A 138 -1.70 1.38 -7.40
C THR A 138 -1.91 2.81 -6.93
N SER A 139 -3.15 3.20 -6.64
CA SER A 139 -3.46 4.54 -6.11
C SER A 139 -2.76 4.80 -4.76
N MET A 140 -2.70 3.78 -3.90
CA MET A 140 -2.00 3.83 -2.61
C MET A 140 -0.48 3.91 -2.78
N TYR A 141 0.09 3.16 -3.72
CA TYR A 141 1.51 3.24 -4.07
C TYR A 141 1.89 4.60 -4.67
N ILE A 142 1.06 5.16 -5.56
CA ILE A 142 1.26 6.50 -6.11
C ILE A 142 1.22 7.55 -4.98
N TYR A 143 0.26 7.45 -4.05
CA TYR A 143 0.21 8.34 -2.89
C TYR A 143 1.50 8.29 -2.08
N TYR A 144 2.01 7.09 -1.78
CA TYR A 144 3.29 6.94 -1.08
C TYR A 144 4.43 7.61 -1.84
N LEU A 145 4.56 7.35 -3.15
CA LEU A 145 5.59 7.96 -4.00
C LEU A 145 5.50 9.49 -4.01
N VAL A 146 4.29 10.06 -4.07
CA VAL A 146 4.08 11.52 -4.00
C VAL A 146 4.62 12.09 -2.69
N VAL A 147 4.36 11.43 -1.56
CA VAL A 147 4.92 11.85 -0.26
C VAL A 147 6.44 11.77 -0.27
N ILE A 148 7.03 10.69 -0.79
CA ILE A 148 8.49 10.52 -0.84
C ILE A 148 9.16 11.57 -1.74
N PHE A 149 8.58 11.88 -2.90
CA PHE A 149 9.17 12.89 -3.79
C PHE A 149 9.08 14.32 -3.24
N GLN A 150 8.20 14.57 -2.27
CA GLN A 150 8.11 15.84 -1.56
C GLN A 150 9.20 16.01 -0.47
N THR A 151 9.87 14.94 -0.02
CA THR A 151 10.88 15.03 1.07
C THR A 151 12.30 15.36 0.59
N SER A 152 12.51 15.64 -0.70
CA SER A 152 13.83 15.89 -1.32
C SER A 152 14.90 14.82 -0.99
N ALA A 153 14.45 13.58 -0.79
CA ALA A 153 15.32 12.44 -0.46
C ALA A 153 16.35 12.20 -1.58
N LYS A 154 17.60 11.91 -1.20
CA LYS A 154 18.69 11.60 -2.15
C LYS A 154 19.17 10.16 -1.95
N GLY A 155 19.71 9.56 -3.02
CA GLY A 155 20.26 8.20 -2.95
C GLY A 155 19.22 7.09 -2.82
N LEU A 156 17.98 7.35 -3.23
CA LEU A 156 16.85 6.40 -3.11
C LEU A 156 17.06 5.06 -3.85
N TYR A 157 17.97 5.02 -4.83
CA TYR A 157 18.31 3.82 -5.61
C TYR A 157 19.76 3.36 -5.36
N THR A 158 20.46 3.95 -4.39
CA THR A 158 21.86 3.64 -4.12
C THR A 158 21.97 2.47 -3.15
N PHE A 159 22.57 1.37 -3.59
CA PHE A 159 22.89 0.20 -2.77
C PHE A 159 24.23 -0.41 -3.22
N SER A 160 24.96 -1.02 -2.28
CA SER A 160 26.23 -1.70 -2.53
C SER A 160 26.17 -3.21 -2.33
N ASP A 161 25.17 -3.67 -1.58
CA ASP A 161 24.95 -5.07 -1.21
C ASP A 161 23.46 -5.34 -0.94
N PHE A 162 23.12 -6.60 -0.66
CA PHE A 162 21.75 -6.99 -0.36
C PHE A 162 21.20 -6.34 0.92
N HIS A 163 22.07 -6.09 1.90
CA HIS A 163 21.66 -5.47 3.16
C HIS A 163 21.20 -4.02 2.95
N THR A 164 21.98 -3.22 2.22
CA THR A 164 21.65 -1.84 1.85
C THR A 164 20.49 -1.76 0.86
N LEU A 165 20.28 -2.79 0.03
CA LEU A 165 19.08 -2.92 -0.80
C LEU A 165 17.82 -3.05 0.07
N ALA A 166 17.84 -3.97 1.04
CA ALA A 166 16.69 -4.30 1.86
C ALA A 166 16.41 -3.29 2.99
N HIS A 167 17.46 -2.76 3.64
CA HIS A 167 17.35 -1.88 4.81
C HIS A 167 17.69 -0.42 4.53
N GLY A 168 18.13 -0.09 3.32
CA GLY A 168 18.56 1.26 2.99
C GLY A 168 19.85 1.68 3.72
N SER A 169 20.16 2.97 3.64
CA SER A 169 21.29 3.62 4.28
C SER A 169 20.85 4.70 5.27
N ARG A 170 21.76 5.26 6.08
CA ARG A 170 21.44 6.39 6.98
C ARG A 170 20.81 7.57 6.23
N HIS A 171 21.24 7.84 5.01
CA HIS A 171 20.72 8.94 4.18
C HIS A 171 19.29 8.72 3.66
N THR A 172 18.79 7.48 3.69
CA THR A 172 17.41 7.15 3.30
C THR A 172 16.46 7.10 4.50
N ARG A 173 16.95 7.34 5.72
CA ARG A 173 16.14 7.50 6.92
C ARG A 173 15.70 8.93 7.08
N LEU A 174 14.40 9.18 6.93
CA LEU A 174 13.83 10.53 6.92
C LEU A 174 12.69 10.66 7.92
N ARG A 175 12.60 11.86 8.49
CA ARG A 175 11.47 12.31 9.30
C ARG A 175 10.82 13.48 8.57
N ALA A 176 9.54 13.34 8.23
CA ALA A 176 8.77 14.37 7.55
C ALA A 176 7.28 14.29 7.94
N PRO A 177 6.53 15.41 7.83
CA PRO A 177 5.08 15.41 8.03
C PRO A 177 4.38 14.37 7.14
N GLY A 178 3.42 13.64 7.70
CA GLY A 178 2.64 12.64 6.95
C GLY A 178 3.36 11.32 6.69
N MET A 179 4.62 11.15 7.12
CA MET A 179 5.39 9.93 6.87
C MET A 179 4.76 8.68 7.50
N ALA A 180 4.29 8.77 8.75
CA ALA A 180 3.59 7.65 9.40
C ALA A 180 2.41 7.15 8.57
N LYS A 181 1.60 8.08 8.06
CA LYS A 181 0.44 7.77 7.19
C LYS A 181 0.91 7.13 5.87
N ALA A 182 1.96 7.65 5.26
CA ALA A 182 2.51 7.10 4.03
C ALA A 182 2.98 5.65 4.22
N VAL A 183 3.66 5.35 5.33
CA VAL A 183 4.13 4.01 5.67
C VAL A 183 2.98 3.04 5.90
N VAL A 184 1.95 3.45 6.66
CA VAL A 184 0.75 2.62 6.85
C VAL A 184 0.06 2.34 5.52
N ILE A 185 -0.09 3.34 4.65
CA ILE A 185 -0.69 3.16 3.32
C ILE A 185 0.15 2.20 2.47
N LEU A 186 1.48 2.35 2.44
CA LEU A 186 2.37 1.44 1.73
C LEU A 186 2.26 0.02 2.26
N PHE A 187 2.25 -0.16 3.58
CA PHE A 187 2.09 -1.46 4.23
C PHE A 187 0.76 -2.10 3.84
N SER A 188 -0.36 -1.38 3.95
CA SER A 188 -1.68 -1.89 3.58
C SER A 188 -1.78 -2.28 2.10
N ALA A 189 -1.21 -1.47 1.20
CA ALA A 189 -1.17 -1.79 -0.23
C ALA A 189 -0.34 -3.05 -0.49
N THR A 190 0.81 -3.20 0.16
CA THR A 190 1.69 -4.36 0.00
C THR A 190 1.07 -5.65 0.55
N VAL A 191 0.36 -5.56 1.69
CA VAL A 191 -0.45 -6.69 2.20
C VAL A 191 -1.54 -7.05 1.18
N MET A 192 -2.23 -6.07 0.61
CA MET A 192 -3.24 -6.31 -0.43
C MET A 192 -2.64 -7.03 -1.64
N THR A 193 -1.46 -6.61 -2.12
CA THR A 193 -0.74 -7.29 -3.20
C THR A 193 -0.50 -8.75 -2.86
N LEU A 194 0.08 -9.02 -1.69
CA LEU A 194 0.38 -10.37 -1.25
C LEU A 194 -0.88 -11.23 -1.15
N SER A 195 -1.93 -10.73 -0.49
CA SER A 195 -3.19 -11.45 -0.30
C SER A 195 -3.86 -11.80 -1.63
N LYS A 196 -3.85 -10.87 -2.59
CA LYS A 196 -4.39 -11.10 -3.95
C LYS A 196 -3.63 -12.17 -4.70
N THR A 197 -2.30 -12.08 -4.69
CA THR A 197 -1.45 -13.06 -5.38
C THR A 197 -1.62 -14.44 -4.75
N VAL A 198 -1.65 -14.54 -3.42
CA VAL A 198 -1.95 -15.81 -2.72
C VAL A 198 -3.32 -16.35 -3.13
N LEU A 199 -4.35 -15.49 -3.13
CA LEU A 199 -5.70 -15.88 -3.53
C LEU A 199 -5.75 -16.38 -4.98
N TYR A 200 -4.99 -15.77 -5.88
CA TYR A 200 -4.89 -16.18 -7.28
C TYR A 200 -4.25 -17.56 -7.44
N TRP A 201 -3.15 -17.84 -6.73
CA TRP A 201 -2.55 -19.17 -6.71
C TRP A 201 -3.50 -20.23 -6.11
N LEU A 202 -4.18 -19.89 -5.02
CA LEU A 202 -5.18 -20.78 -4.39
C LEU A 202 -6.37 -21.03 -5.31
N ASN A 203 -6.84 -20.02 -6.05
CA ASN A 203 -7.91 -20.18 -7.03
C ASN A 203 -7.52 -21.16 -8.14
N GLU A 204 -6.28 -21.10 -8.64
CA GLU A 204 -5.79 -22.11 -9.59
C GLU A 204 -5.72 -23.50 -8.96
N TYR A 205 -5.19 -23.63 -7.74
CA TYR A 205 -5.11 -24.91 -7.06
C TYR A 205 -6.51 -25.54 -6.84
N TYR A 206 -7.46 -24.78 -6.30
CA TYR A 206 -8.80 -25.27 -6.00
C TYR A 206 -9.70 -25.45 -7.22
N SER A 207 -9.36 -24.85 -8.36
CA SER A 207 -10.04 -25.10 -9.63
C SER A 207 -9.44 -26.27 -10.41
N GLY A 208 -8.46 -26.99 -9.86
CA GLY A 208 -7.78 -28.09 -10.54
C GLY A 208 -6.91 -27.60 -11.71
N PHE A 209 -6.32 -26.40 -11.56
CA PHE A 209 -5.49 -25.73 -12.57
C PHE A 209 -6.22 -25.46 -13.87
N ALA A 210 -7.52 -25.10 -13.79
CA ALA A 210 -8.38 -24.97 -14.96
C ALA A 210 -7.88 -23.92 -15.98
N ASN A 211 -7.17 -22.87 -15.54
CA ASN A 211 -6.72 -21.81 -16.43
C ASN A 211 -5.29 -21.99 -16.95
N ILE A 212 -4.49 -22.85 -16.32
CA ILE A 212 -3.04 -22.98 -16.60
C ILE A 212 -2.56 -24.41 -16.85
N GLY A 213 -3.38 -25.43 -16.55
CA GLY A 213 -3.01 -26.84 -16.58
C GLY A 213 -2.75 -27.40 -17.98
N HIS A 214 -3.16 -26.69 -19.03
CA HIS A 214 -2.91 -27.08 -20.42
C HIS A 214 -1.51 -26.74 -20.92
N ASN A 215 -0.72 -25.98 -20.15
CA ASN A 215 0.61 -25.54 -20.57
C ASN A 215 1.68 -26.63 -20.40
N SER A 216 2.71 -26.58 -21.24
CA SER A 216 3.95 -27.31 -20.96
C SER A 216 4.61 -26.78 -19.68
N ALA A 217 5.37 -27.64 -18.98
CA ALA A 217 6.05 -27.25 -17.75
C ALA A 217 7.01 -26.06 -17.95
N TRP A 218 7.64 -25.94 -19.12
CA TRP A 218 8.51 -24.82 -19.46
C TRP A 218 7.75 -23.49 -19.58
N ASN A 219 6.63 -23.48 -20.33
CA ASN A 219 5.82 -22.28 -20.48
C ASN A 219 5.19 -21.87 -19.15
N LEU A 220 4.70 -22.84 -18.39
CA LEU A 220 4.15 -22.60 -17.06
C LEU A 220 5.22 -22.01 -16.13
N GLY A 221 6.43 -22.58 -16.11
CA GLY A 221 7.55 -22.12 -15.31
C GLY A 221 7.92 -20.65 -15.57
N TRP A 222 8.13 -20.29 -16.84
CA TRP A 222 8.63 -18.96 -17.18
C TRP A 222 7.57 -17.89 -17.34
N LEU A 223 6.40 -18.24 -17.87
CA LEU A 223 5.37 -17.26 -18.20
C LEU A 223 4.31 -17.12 -17.11
N TRP A 224 4.25 -18.05 -16.16
CA TRP A 224 3.27 -17.99 -15.07
C TRP A 224 3.91 -18.07 -13.68
N ILE A 225 4.70 -19.11 -13.38
CA ILE A 225 5.26 -19.31 -12.04
C ILE A 225 6.26 -18.21 -11.68
N LEU A 226 7.24 -17.94 -12.53
CA LEU A 226 8.25 -16.92 -12.25
C LEU A 226 7.63 -15.53 -12.03
N PRO A 227 6.83 -14.96 -12.96
CA PRO A 227 6.31 -13.61 -12.78
C PRO A 227 5.40 -13.52 -11.55
N ASN A 228 4.47 -14.47 -11.37
CA ASN A 228 3.58 -14.45 -10.20
C ASN A 228 4.33 -14.75 -8.89
N GLY A 229 5.39 -15.54 -8.94
CA GLY A 229 6.26 -15.82 -7.80
C GLY A 229 7.01 -14.59 -7.30
N LEU A 230 7.45 -13.71 -8.20
CA LEU A 230 8.04 -12.42 -7.81
C LEU A 230 7.03 -11.55 -7.04
N TRP A 231 5.74 -11.59 -7.43
CA TRP A 231 4.64 -10.92 -6.72
C TRP A 231 4.24 -11.59 -5.39
N LEU A 232 4.80 -12.75 -5.05
CA LEU A 232 4.74 -13.32 -3.69
C LEU A 232 5.96 -12.89 -2.87
N VAL A 233 7.16 -13.04 -3.43
CA VAL A 233 8.42 -12.83 -2.70
C VAL A 233 8.61 -11.36 -2.32
N PHE A 234 8.50 -10.43 -3.26
CA PHE A 234 8.77 -9.01 -2.99
C PHE A 234 7.78 -8.41 -1.98
N PRO A 235 6.46 -8.58 -2.15
CA PRO A 235 5.50 -8.12 -1.15
C PRO A 235 5.70 -8.75 0.23
N THR A 236 6.07 -10.04 0.31
CA THR A 236 6.36 -10.68 1.60
C THR A 236 7.52 -10.01 2.33
N VAL A 237 8.62 -9.76 1.62
CA VAL A 237 9.78 -9.07 2.20
C VAL A 237 9.41 -7.65 2.64
N LEU A 238 8.69 -6.90 1.80
CA LEU A 238 8.28 -5.53 2.13
C LEU A 238 7.30 -5.48 3.31
N VAL A 239 6.32 -6.39 3.39
CA VAL A 239 5.41 -6.50 4.53
C VAL A 239 6.19 -6.74 5.82
N TYR A 240 7.18 -7.64 5.80
CA TYR A 240 8.02 -7.90 6.97
C TYR A 240 8.80 -6.64 7.38
N LEU A 241 9.51 -6.00 6.45
CA LEU A 241 10.35 -4.83 6.74
C LEU A 241 9.52 -3.65 7.25
N LEU A 242 8.43 -3.32 6.57
CA LEU A 242 7.52 -2.23 6.95
C LEU A 242 6.80 -2.54 8.27
N GLY A 243 6.40 -3.79 8.49
CA GLY A 243 5.78 -4.22 9.74
C GLY A 243 6.72 -4.04 10.93
N CYS A 244 7.98 -4.47 10.80
CA CYS A 244 9.02 -4.24 11.81
C CYS A 244 9.23 -2.73 12.07
N GLU A 245 9.26 -1.91 11.02
CA GLU A 245 9.44 -0.46 11.16
C GLU A 245 8.25 0.21 11.87
N ILE A 246 7.01 -0.20 11.54
CA ILE A 246 5.80 0.27 12.22
C ILE A 246 5.85 -0.10 13.70
N ILE A 247 6.15 -1.36 14.03
CA ILE A 247 6.22 -1.84 15.42
C ILE A 247 7.30 -1.07 16.20
N ASN A 248 8.52 -0.96 15.65
CA ASN A 248 9.61 -0.20 16.29
C ASN A 248 9.24 1.28 16.52
N GLY A 249 8.46 1.88 15.63
CA GLY A 249 7.95 3.23 15.79
C GLY A 249 6.90 3.36 16.89
N LEU A 250 6.12 2.29 17.16
CA LEU A 250 5.11 2.25 18.21
C LEU A 250 5.69 1.92 19.59
N ASP A 251 6.68 1.04 19.65
CA ASP A 251 7.35 0.64 20.90
C ASP A 251 8.21 1.77 21.51
N GLY A 252 8.51 2.81 20.73
CA GLY A 252 9.45 3.87 21.10
C GLY A 252 10.90 3.40 21.00
N SER A 253 11.84 4.31 20.74
CA SER A 253 13.26 3.94 20.68
C SER A 253 13.74 3.51 22.08
N PRO A 254 14.42 2.34 22.26
CA PRO A 254 14.91 1.86 23.56
C PRO A 254 15.94 2.74 24.28
N HIS A 255 16.20 3.96 23.81
CA HIS A 255 17.25 4.86 24.31
C HIS A 255 16.74 6.15 24.94
N GLU A 256 15.45 6.28 25.21
CA GLU A 256 14.91 7.40 25.98
C GLU A 256 14.56 6.97 27.41
N LYS A 257 15.50 6.28 28.07
CA LYS A 257 15.55 6.30 29.54
C LYS A 257 16.20 7.64 29.91
N GLN A 258 15.36 8.59 30.29
CA GLN A 258 15.78 9.86 30.88
C GLN A 258 16.69 9.57 32.08
N ASP A 259 17.89 10.17 32.04
CA ASP A 259 18.74 10.40 33.21
C ASP A 259 18.06 11.36 34.20
#